data_AF-A0A4Y2NCF8-F1
#
_entry.id   AF-A0A4Y2NCF8-F1
#
_cell.length_a   1.000
_cell.length_b   1.000
_cell.length_c   1.000
_cell.angle_alpha   90.00
_cell.angle_beta   90.00
_cell.angle_gamma   90.00
#
_symmetry.space_group_name_H-M   'P 1'
#
loop_
_entity.id
_entity.type
_entity.pdbx_description
1 polymer ?
#
loop_
_entity_poly.entity_id
_entity_poly.type
_entity_poly.pdbx_seq_one_letter_code
_entity_poly.pdbx_strand_id
1 'polypeptide(L)'
;MSSTTDVSSDLVPFSHSFVLKWTLKGQQLIDLEAGSNASVIRSDVYQFKFAKDLRFYLEIRKPGQYHWYNDWASIKGSKMWSFKLSYAFLISKERAYKLKASPQLSFIGTFYSSYVSGEEDVAVHSVVIACPVHPDPSAKEDEVILQKDQNTVGIEGIPNFSFPSNYTNEIAIDFIRRGDVPNFTADMAIILIGETEVHKSEVLKILCTEYLEENITARNFKEILQAALKHDLRRLERICMVKITSGNIQIQNS
;
A
#
# COMPACT_ATOMS: atom_id res chain seq x y z
N MET A 1 47.04 -9.75 -35.13
CA MET A 1 46.69 -9.34 -33.76
C MET A 1 45.26 -8.81 -33.80
N SER A 2 44.32 -9.56 -33.22
CA SER A 2 42.88 -9.28 -33.31
C SER A 2 42.46 -8.43 -32.12
N SER A 3 41.84 -7.28 -32.40
CA SER A 3 41.22 -6.42 -31.41
C SER A 3 39.86 -7.01 -31.02
N THR A 4 39.76 -7.55 -29.81
CA THR A 4 38.46 -7.82 -29.17
C THR A 4 37.92 -6.50 -28.63
N THR A 5 36.92 -5.96 -29.35
CA THR A 5 35.98 -4.98 -28.83
C THR A 5 35.21 -5.62 -27.68
N ASP A 6 35.49 -5.17 -26.45
CA ASP A 6 34.63 -5.43 -25.30
C ASP A 6 33.29 -4.74 -25.55
N VAL A 7 32.28 -5.56 -25.87
CA VAL A 7 30.89 -5.14 -25.90
C VAL A 7 30.48 -4.91 -24.45
N SER A 8 30.52 -3.64 -24.04
CA SER A 8 29.83 -3.16 -22.84
C SER A 8 28.36 -3.55 -22.97
N SER A 9 27.96 -4.60 -22.27
CA SER A 9 26.56 -4.94 -22.12
C SER A 9 25.93 -3.89 -21.22
N ASP A 10 25.23 -2.93 -21.81
CA ASP A 10 24.32 -2.04 -21.11
C ASP A 10 23.30 -2.90 -20.33
N LEU A 11 23.60 -3.14 -19.06
CA LEU A 11 22.67 -3.73 -18.11
C LEU A 11 21.54 -2.72 -17.92
N VAL A 12 20.43 -2.92 -18.65
CA VAL A 12 19.18 -2.21 -18.40
C VAL A 12 18.88 -2.39 -16.90
N PRO A 13 18.80 -1.31 -16.10
CA PRO A 13 18.54 -1.43 -14.69
C PRO A 13 17.13 -2.03 -14.51
N PHE A 14 17.08 -3.30 -14.12
CA PHE A 14 15.82 -3.96 -13.78
C PHE A 14 15.44 -3.55 -12.35
N SER A 15 14.16 -3.21 -12.16
CA SER A 15 13.59 -2.95 -10.85
C SER A 15 12.59 -4.05 -10.48
N HIS A 16 12.52 -4.37 -9.21
CA HIS A 16 11.55 -5.32 -8.67
C HIS A 16 10.52 -4.57 -7.82
N SER A 17 9.23 -4.74 -8.12
CA SER A 17 8.14 -4.27 -7.27
C SER A 17 7.62 -5.42 -6.41
N PHE A 18 7.48 -5.17 -5.12
CA PHE A 18 6.97 -6.11 -4.12
C PHE A 18 5.72 -5.53 -3.47
N VAL A 19 4.58 -6.18 -3.71
CA VAL A 19 3.33 -5.90 -2.98
C VAL A 19 3.34 -6.70 -1.69
N LEU A 20 3.41 -6.00 -0.55
CA LEU A 20 3.56 -6.61 0.76
C LEU A 20 2.31 -6.41 1.60
N LYS A 21 1.93 -7.48 2.31
CA LYS A 21 0.87 -7.47 3.31
C LYS A 21 1.46 -7.95 4.63
N TRP A 22 1.25 -7.18 5.68
CA TRP A 22 1.75 -7.46 7.02
C TRP A 22 0.65 -7.20 8.04
N THR A 23 0.31 -8.19 8.85
CA THR A 23 -0.72 -8.06 9.89
C THR A 23 -0.08 -7.72 11.23
N LEU A 24 -0.68 -6.76 11.93
CA LEU A 24 -0.31 -6.26 13.23
C LEU A 24 -1.46 -6.36 14.21
N LYS A 25 -1.17 -6.44 15.50
CA LYS A 25 -2.17 -6.16 16.53
C LYS A 25 -2.29 -4.66 16.73
N GLY A 26 -3.53 -4.17 16.85
CA GLY A 26 -3.83 -2.77 17.13
C GLY A 26 -3.11 -2.26 18.38
N GLN A 27 -2.93 -3.12 19.39
CA GLN A 27 -2.17 -2.78 20.60
C GLN A 27 -0.75 -2.32 20.30
N GLN A 28 -0.06 -2.92 19.31
CA GLN A 28 1.31 -2.53 18.95
C GLN A 28 1.36 -1.08 18.44
N LEU A 29 0.33 -0.64 17.71
CA LEU A 29 0.21 0.73 17.20
C LEU A 29 -0.13 1.72 18.31
N ILE A 30 -1.00 1.32 19.24
CA ILE A 30 -1.35 2.11 20.43
C ILE A 30 -0.11 2.32 21.31
N ASP A 31 0.64 1.25 21.58
CA ASP A 31 1.86 1.27 22.40
C ASP A 31 2.95 2.16 21.77
N LEU A 32 3.05 2.15 20.44
CA LEU A 32 3.99 3.00 19.69
C LEU A 32 3.66 4.49 19.84
N GLU A 33 2.38 4.87 19.77
CA GLU A 33 1.96 6.26 19.92
C GLU A 33 2.09 6.74 21.38
N ALA A 34 1.69 5.89 22.33
CA ALA A 34 1.74 6.17 23.78
C ALA A 34 3.15 6.39 24.33
N GLY A 35 4.20 6.05 23.57
CA GLY A 35 5.59 6.24 24.00
C GLY A 35 6.05 5.17 24.99
N SER A 36 5.56 3.93 24.83
CA SER A 36 6.14 2.76 25.48
C SER A 36 7.61 2.56 25.08
N ASN A 37 8.30 1.59 25.69
CA ASN A 37 9.72 1.31 25.43
C ASN A 37 10.07 1.01 23.95
N ALA A 38 9.08 0.74 23.08
CA ALA A 38 9.28 0.47 21.66
C ALA A 38 9.17 1.76 20.83
N SER A 39 10.28 2.19 20.21
CA SER A 39 10.31 3.34 19.29
C SER A 39 9.94 3.01 17.85
N VAL A 40 9.83 1.72 17.52
CA VAL A 40 9.59 1.19 16.18
C VAL A 40 8.90 -0.18 16.26
N ILE A 41 8.00 -0.43 15.31
CA ILE A 41 7.47 -1.76 15.01
C ILE A 41 8.13 -2.24 13.72
N ARG A 42 8.67 -3.45 13.70
CA ARG A 42 9.33 -4.04 12.52
C ARG A 42 8.49 -5.18 11.96
N SER A 43 8.40 -5.26 10.64
CA SER A 43 7.92 -6.48 9.97
C SER A 43 8.96 -7.58 10.08
N ASP A 44 8.62 -8.80 9.64
CA ASP A 44 9.63 -9.81 9.35
C ASP A 44 10.63 -9.33 8.28
N VAL A 45 11.79 -9.99 8.20
CA VAL A 45 12.75 -9.77 7.12
C VAL A 45 12.33 -10.56 5.90
N TYR A 46 12.06 -9.86 4.81
CA TYR A 46 11.80 -10.46 3.51
C TYR A 46 13.14 -10.72 2.80
N GLN A 47 13.35 -11.96 2.38
CA GLN A 47 14.54 -12.37 1.64
C GLN A 47 14.16 -13.07 0.34
N PHE A 48 14.74 -12.62 -0.78
CA PHE A 48 14.48 -13.24 -2.07
C PHE A 48 15.34 -14.49 -2.28
N LYS A 49 14.73 -15.64 -2.59
CA LYS A 49 15.49 -16.91 -2.69
C LYS A 49 16.60 -16.88 -3.77
N PHE A 50 16.37 -16.18 -4.88
CA PHE A 50 17.29 -16.12 -6.03
C PHE A 50 18.33 -15.00 -5.94
N ALA A 51 18.15 -14.05 -5.02
CA ALA A 51 19.09 -12.97 -4.73
C ALA A 51 19.17 -12.84 -3.20
N LYS A 52 20.03 -13.64 -2.56
CA LYS A 52 20.11 -13.73 -1.09
C LYS A 52 20.49 -12.40 -0.42
N ASP A 53 21.19 -11.57 -1.17
CA ASP A 53 21.58 -10.20 -0.83
C ASP A 53 20.40 -9.23 -0.93
N LEU A 54 19.32 -9.54 -1.66
CA LEU A 54 18.06 -8.79 -1.65
C LEU A 54 17.27 -9.13 -0.39
N ARG A 55 17.58 -8.41 0.69
CA ARG A 55 16.93 -8.53 1.99
C ARG A 55 16.47 -7.17 2.51
N PHE A 56 15.23 -7.10 2.99
CA PHE A 56 14.67 -5.87 3.53
C PHE A 56 13.54 -6.14 4.53
N TYR A 57 13.20 -5.13 5.33
CA TYR A 57 12.06 -5.12 6.23
C TYR A 57 11.45 -3.71 6.30
N LEU A 58 10.19 -3.66 6.74
CA LEU A 58 9.46 -2.42 6.97
C LEU A 58 9.55 -2.02 8.44
N GLU A 59 9.62 -0.71 8.69
CA GLU A 59 9.53 -0.13 10.02
C GLU A 59 8.37 0.86 10.07
N ILE A 60 7.52 0.74 11.09
CA ILE A 60 6.56 1.79 11.48
C ILE A 60 7.14 2.49 12.71
N ARG A 61 7.36 3.79 12.58
CA ARG A 61 7.95 4.66 13.60
C ARG A 61 6.88 5.54 14.21
N LYS A 62 7.14 6.03 15.41
CA LYS A 62 6.33 7.10 16.01
C LYS A 62 6.35 8.33 15.08
N PRO A 63 5.20 9.00 14.86
CA PRO A 63 5.19 10.27 14.16
C PRO A 63 6.12 11.26 14.87
N GLY A 64 6.89 12.03 14.11
CA GLY A 64 7.62 13.16 14.68
C GLY A 64 6.65 14.16 15.32
N GLN A 65 7.14 14.97 16.26
CA GLN A 65 6.38 16.08 16.90
C GLN A 65 5.77 17.06 15.88
N TYR A 66 6.25 17.03 14.64
CA TYR A 66 5.81 17.88 13.55
C TYR A 66 4.94 17.09 12.57
N HIS A 67 3.62 17.20 12.75
CA HIS A 67 2.56 16.51 12.00
C HIS A 67 2.48 16.82 10.49
N TRP A 68 3.46 17.51 9.91
CA TRP A 68 3.46 17.87 8.49
C TRP A 68 4.27 16.90 7.62
N TYR A 69 5.18 16.11 8.20
CA TYR A 69 5.80 14.94 7.55
C TYR A 69 5.23 13.64 8.13
N ASN A 70 4.02 13.28 7.68
CA ASN A 70 3.26 12.10 8.14
C ASN A 70 3.73 10.78 7.49
N ASP A 71 5.04 10.54 7.48
CA ASP A 71 5.62 9.27 7.06
C ASP A 71 6.01 8.47 8.31
N TRP A 72 5.08 7.62 8.74
CA TRP A 72 5.27 6.66 9.82
C TRP A 72 6.04 5.44 9.32
N ALA A 73 5.87 5.07 8.05
CA ALA A 73 6.47 3.88 7.48
C ALA A 73 7.76 4.18 6.71
N SER A 74 8.77 3.33 6.90
CA SER A 74 10.03 3.35 6.18
C SER A 74 10.50 1.93 5.85
N ILE A 75 11.47 1.83 4.94
CA ILE A 75 12.11 0.57 4.56
C ILE A 75 13.58 0.59 4.95
N LYS A 76 14.06 -0.57 5.40
CA LYS A 76 15.48 -0.86 5.65
C LYS A 76 15.86 -2.13 4.92
N GLY A 77 17.08 -2.19 4.38
CA GLY A 77 17.54 -3.38 3.68
C GLY A 77 19.04 -3.36 3.42
N SER A 78 19.50 -4.35 2.66
CA SER A 78 20.88 -4.53 2.22
C SER A 78 21.43 -3.33 1.44
N LYS A 79 22.71 -3.00 1.64
CA LYS A 79 23.39 -1.93 0.90
C LYS A 79 23.60 -2.21 -0.60
N MET A 80 23.49 -3.48 -1.03
CA MET A 80 23.57 -3.88 -2.44
C MET A 80 22.37 -3.42 -3.28
N TRP A 81 21.32 -2.93 -2.61
CA TRP A 81 20.05 -2.57 -3.22
C TRP A 81 19.60 -1.19 -2.77
N SER A 82 19.02 -0.43 -3.70
CA SER A 82 18.32 0.81 -3.42
C SER A 82 16.85 0.47 -3.25
N PHE A 83 16.29 0.83 -2.10
CA PHE A 83 14.91 0.56 -1.75
C PHE A 83 14.10 1.84 -1.71
N LYS A 84 12.92 1.79 -2.35
CA LYS A 84 11.90 2.84 -2.27
C LYS A 84 10.60 2.22 -1.79
N LEU A 85 10.11 2.68 -0.63
CA LEU A 85 8.73 2.44 -0.22
C LEU A 85 7.84 3.40 -1.02
N SER A 86 7.13 2.91 -2.03
CA SER A 86 6.30 3.76 -2.90
C SER A 86 5.10 4.33 -2.15
N TYR A 87 4.41 3.49 -1.39
CA TYR A 87 3.38 3.88 -0.45
C TYR A 87 3.24 2.80 0.63
N ALA A 88 2.59 3.19 1.73
CA ALA A 88 2.15 2.30 2.77
C ALA A 88 0.90 2.87 3.41
N PHE A 89 -0.10 2.02 3.64
CA PHE A 89 -1.28 2.37 4.39
C PHE A 89 -1.74 1.17 5.21
N LEU A 90 -2.57 1.48 6.19
CA LEU A 90 -3.11 0.57 7.16
C LEU A 90 -4.59 0.39 6.87
N ILE A 91 -5.06 -0.84 7.00
CA ILE A 91 -6.45 -1.24 6.85
C ILE A 91 -6.94 -1.73 8.21
N SER A 92 -7.97 -1.07 8.71
CA SER A 92 -8.69 -1.43 9.92
C SER A 92 -10.17 -1.42 9.58
N LYS A 93 -10.84 -2.55 9.81
CA LYS A 93 -12.22 -2.78 9.36
C LYS A 93 -12.36 -2.45 7.86
N GLU A 94 -13.25 -1.53 7.52
CA GLU A 94 -13.54 -1.09 6.14
C GLU A 94 -12.86 0.24 5.79
N ARG A 95 -11.77 0.60 6.48
CA ARG A 95 -11.09 1.89 6.36
C ARG A 95 -9.62 1.76 5.99
N ALA A 96 -9.14 2.70 5.18
CA ALA A 96 -7.71 2.85 4.90
C ALA A 96 -7.16 4.14 5.55
N TYR A 97 -5.97 4.02 6.13
CA TYR A 97 -5.27 5.12 6.79
C TYR A 97 -3.82 5.20 6.34
N LYS A 98 -3.37 6.38 5.93
CA LYS A 98 -2.01 6.61 5.44
C LYS A 98 -0.97 6.34 6.54
N LEU A 99 0.06 5.57 6.17
CA LEU A 99 1.31 5.43 6.93
C LEU A 99 2.49 6.09 6.21
N LYS A 100 2.42 6.21 4.88
CA LYS A 100 3.34 6.97 4.06
C LYS A 100 2.57 7.83 3.08
N ALA A 101 2.95 9.10 2.95
CA ALA A 101 2.35 10.00 1.98
C ALA A 101 2.59 9.52 0.54
N SER A 102 1.54 9.55 -0.26
CA SER A 102 1.58 9.33 -1.70
C SER A 102 0.57 10.26 -2.37
N PRO A 103 0.94 11.01 -3.43
CA PRO A 103 -0.01 11.86 -4.16
C PRO A 103 -1.21 11.07 -4.70
N GLN A 104 -1.00 9.82 -5.14
CA GLN A 104 -2.07 8.97 -5.68
C GLN A 104 -3.04 8.48 -4.61
N LEU A 105 -2.66 8.55 -3.33
CA LEU A 105 -3.49 8.15 -2.19
C LEU A 105 -3.79 9.35 -1.29
N SER A 106 -3.80 10.58 -1.81
CA SER A 106 -4.04 11.78 -0.99
C SER A 106 -5.43 11.84 -0.38
N PHE A 107 -6.37 11.04 -0.89
CA PHE A 107 -7.75 10.93 -0.39
C PHE A 107 -7.88 10.07 0.87
N ILE A 108 -6.89 9.24 1.22
CA ILE A 108 -7.01 8.44 2.46
C ILE A 108 -6.64 9.27 3.68
N GLY A 109 -7.40 9.08 4.76
CA GLY A 109 -7.20 9.80 6.01
C GLY A 109 -5.87 9.48 6.70
N THR A 110 -5.43 10.34 7.61
CA THR A 110 -4.28 10.07 8.47
C THR A 110 -4.68 9.08 9.57
N PHE A 111 -3.79 8.17 9.93
CA PHE A 111 -3.99 7.25 11.04
C PHE A 111 -3.90 7.96 12.39
N TYR A 112 -4.78 7.58 13.32
CA TYR A 112 -4.71 7.91 14.74
C TYR A 112 -4.97 6.63 15.54
N SER A 113 -4.24 6.38 16.63
CA SER A 113 -4.42 5.18 17.46
C SER A 113 -5.85 5.00 17.97
N SER A 114 -6.59 6.09 18.16
CA SER A 114 -8.00 6.06 18.58
C SER A 114 -8.94 5.38 17.59
N TYR A 115 -8.50 5.10 16.36
CA TYR A 115 -9.29 4.42 15.33
C TYR A 115 -9.25 2.89 15.42
N VAL A 116 -8.28 2.33 16.15
CA VAL A 116 -8.09 0.88 16.29
C VAL A 116 -8.30 0.44 17.73
N SER A 117 -8.86 -0.76 17.91
CA SER A 117 -8.88 -1.42 19.22
C SER A 117 -7.57 -2.19 19.46
N GLY A 118 -7.16 -2.34 20.71
CA GLY A 118 -5.97 -3.13 21.07
C GLY A 118 -6.02 -4.58 20.57
N GLU A 119 -7.21 -5.20 20.61
CA GLU A 119 -7.40 -6.60 20.18
C GLU A 119 -7.57 -6.79 18.68
N GLU A 120 -7.77 -5.69 17.93
CA GLU A 120 -8.04 -5.74 16.50
C GLU A 120 -6.80 -6.18 15.70
N ASP A 121 -7.01 -7.04 14.70
CA ASP A 121 -6.02 -7.31 13.67
C ASP A 121 -6.07 -6.25 12.58
N VAL A 122 -4.92 -5.67 12.31
CA VAL A 122 -4.76 -4.53 11.42
C VAL A 122 -3.80 -4.89 10.31
N ALA A 123 -4.21 -4.71 9.06
CA ALA A 123 -3.40 -5.08 7.90
C ALA A 123 -2.66 -3.86 7.34
N VAL A 124 -1.34 -3.96 7.23
CA VAL A 124 -0.50 -2.99 6.52
C VAL A 124 -0.33 -3.47 5.10
N HIS A 125 -0.71 -2.61 4.14
CA HIS A 125 -0.51 -2.82 2.72
C HIS A 125 0.52 -1.82 2.19
N SER A 126 1.52 -2.31 1.46
CA SER A 126 2.62 -1.47 0.97
C SER A 126 3.23 -1.99 -0.32
N VAL A 127 3.92 -1.09 -1.01
CA VAL A 127 4.69 -1.41 -2.21
C VAL A 127 6.13 -0.97 -2.05
N VAL A 128 7.03 -1.92 -2.24
CA VAL A 128 8.48 -1.72 -2.19
C VAL A 128 9.05 -1.91 -3.59
N ILE A 129 9.80 -0.91 -4.06
CA ILE A 129 10.60 -1.01 -5.27
C ILE A 129 12.05 -1.22 -4.85
N ALA A 130 12.69 -2.25 -5.38
CA ALA A 130 14.12 -2.51 -5.20
C ALA A 130 14.84 -2.44 -6.54
N CYS A 131 15.96 -1.71 -6.57
CA CYS A 131 16.85 -1.61 -7.72
C CYS A 131 18.27 -2.03 -7.29
N PRO A 132 18.99 -2.83 -8.09
CA PRO A 132 20.37 -3.17 -7.78
C PRO A 132 21.23 -1.91 -7.82
N VAL A 133 22.13 -1.76 -6.85
CA VAL A 133 23.12 -0.68 -6.81
C VAL A 133 24.47 -1.31 -7.15
N HIS A 134 25.33 -0.57 -7.85
CA HIS A 134 26.73 -0.98 -7.98
C HIS A 134 27.39 -0.65 -6.64
N PRO A 135 27.69 -1.65 -5.78
CA PRO A 135 28.28 -1.35 -4.49
C PRO A 135 29.67 -0.74 -4.68
N ASP A 136 30.03 0.19 -3.80
CA ASP A 136 31.43 0.56 -3.65
C ASP A 136 32.23 -0.71 -3.30
N PRO A 137 33.34 -1.04 -4.00
CA PRO A 137 34.14 -2.24 -3.72
C PRO A 137 34.64 -2.33 -2.27
N SER A 138 34.67 -1.20 -1.54
CA SER A 138 35.05 -1.11 -0.13
C SER A 138 33.87 -1.28 0.85
N ALA A 139 32.63 -1.32 0.36
CA ALA A 139 31.45 -1.49 1.19
C ALA A 139 31.43 -2.90 1.78
N LYS A 140 31.77 -3.00 3.07
CA LYS A 140 31.46 -4.18 3.86
C LYS A 140 29.95 -4.37 3.86
N GLU A 141 29.52 -5.61 3.65
CA GLU A 141 28.12 -5.99 3.79
C GLU A 141 27.71 -5.72 5.24
N ASP A 142 26.91 -4.69 5.49
CA ASP A 142 26.30 -4.54 6.81
C ASP A 142 25.26 -5.64 6.97
N GLU A 143 25.36 -6.34 8.09
CA GLU A 143 24.32 -7.25 8.53
C GLU A 143 23.02 -6.45 8.69
N VAL A 144 21.95 -6.93 8.05
CA VAL A 144 20.61 -6.55 8.46
C VAL A 144 20.48 -7.02 9.91
N ILE A 145 20.58 -6.08 10.87
CA ILE A 145 20.56 -6.40 12.30
C ILE A 145 19.17 -6.89 12.65
N LEU A 146 19.03 -8.21 12.76
CA LEU A 146 17.82 -8.87 13.19
C LEU A 146 17.53 -8.51 14.65
N GLN A 147 16.28 -8.16 14.95
CA GLN A 147 15.83 -8.23 16.33
C GLN A 147 15.71 -9.69 16.76
N LYS A 148 15.89 -9.94 18.07
CA LYS A 148 15.94 -11.28 18.67
C LYS A 148 14.74 -12.19 18.31
N ASP A 149 13.61 -11.58 17.98
CA ASP A 149 12.34 -12.27 17.67
C ASP A 149 11.83 -12.01 16.23
N GLN A 150 12.67 -11.44 15.35
CA GLN A 150 12.30 -11.13 13.96
C GLN A 150 12.51 -12.36 13.08
N ASN A 151 11.45 -12.85 12.42
CA ASN A 151 11.56 -13.99 11.53
C ASN A 151 12.09 -13.57 10.15
N THR A 152 12.58 -14.55 9.39
CA THR A 152 12.92 -14.37 7.97
C THR A 152 11.88 -15.09 7.12
N VAL A 153 11.25 -14.35 6.20
CA VAL A 153 10.28 -14.85 5.23
C VAL A 153 10.94 -14.94 3.87
N GLY A 154 11.00 -16.16 3.32
CA GLY A 154 11.51 -16.39 1.98
C GLY A 154 10.46 -16.06 0.92
N ILE A 155 10.79 -15.15 0.00
CA ILE A 155 9.96 -14.88 -1.18
C ILE A 155 10.38 -15.86 -2.29
N GLU A 156 9.44 -16.72 -2.71
CA GLU A 156 9.65 -17.70 -3.76
C GLU A 156 9.43 -17.07 -5.15
N GLY A 157 10.49 -17.04 -5.97
CA GLY A 157 10.38 -16.78 -7.41
C GLY A 157 10.04 -15.36 -7.83
N ILE A 158 10.32 -15.08 -9.10
CA ILE A 158 9.85 -13.85 -9.75
C ILE A 158 8.32 -13.89 -9.74
N PRO A 159 7.63 -12.80 -9.35
CA PRO A 159 6.17 -12.76 -9.38
C PRO A 159 5.65 -13.20 -10.75
N ASN A 160 4.69 -14.13 -10.79
CA ASN A 160 4.10 -14.52 -12.06
C ASN A 160 3.24 -13.36 -12.61
N PHE A 161 3.73 -12.69 -13.65
CA PHE A 161 3.06 -11.58 -14.30
C PHE A 161 2.04 -12.01 -15.37
N SER A 162 1.86 -13.31 -15.66
CA SER A 162 0.93 -13.79 -16.69
C SER A 162 -0.52 -13.52 -16.30
N PHE A 163 -1.28 -12.73 -17.07
CA PHE A 163 -2.68 -12.44 -16.77
C PHE A 163 -3.49 -13.73 -16.55
N PRO A 164 -4.34 -13.81 -15.50
CA PRO A 164 -5.29 -14.91 -15.36
C PRO A 164 -6.13 -15.03 -16.64
N SER A 165 -6.45 -16.23 -17.11
CA SER A 165 -7.23 -16.40 -18.35
C SER A 165 -8.64 -15.77 -18.30
N ASN A 166 -9.11 -15.38 -17.12
CA ASN A 166 -10.41 -14.77 -16.85
C ASN A 166 -10.30 -13.30 -16.40
N TYR A 167 -9.21 -12.59 -16.71
CA TYR A 167 -9.09 -11.18 -16.35
C TYR A 167 -10.08 -10.32 -17.13
N THR A 168 -10.79 -9.44 -16.42
CA THR A 168 -11.81 -8.54 -16.96
C THR A 168 -11.34 -7.09 -16.97
N ASN A 169 -10.33 -6.75 -16.17
CA ASN A 169 -9.80 -5.40 -16.08
C ASN A 169 -8.28 -5.37 -15.76
N GLU A 170 -7.49 -4.76 -16.65
CA GLU A 170 -6.03 -4.68 -16.51
C GLU A 170 -5.58 -3.85 -15.30
N ILE A 171 -6.28 -2.74 -15.01
CA ILE A 171 -5.96 -1.82 -13.91
C ILE A 171 -6.09 -2.54 -12.56
N ALA A 172 -7.13 -3.35 -12.39
CA ALA A 172 -7.31 -4.14 -11.17
C ALA A 172 -6.17 -5.15 -10.97
N ILE A 173 -5.73 -5.81 -12.05
CA ILE A 173 -4.64 -6.78 -12.01
C ILE A 173 -3.29 -6.11 -11.72
N ASP A 174 -3.00 -4.97 -12.35
CA ASP A 174 -1.77 -4.22 -12.11
C ASP A 174 -1.69 -3.73 -10.66
N PHE A 175 -2.79 -3.25 -10.08
CA PHE A 175 -2.84 -2.95 -8.65
C PHE A 175 -2.54 -4.19 -7.79
N ILE A 176 -3.19 -5.33 -8.06
CA ILE A 176 -3.03 -6.54 -7.24
C ILE A 176 -1.61 -7.10 -7.30
N ARG A 177 -0.98 -7.05 -8.48
CA ARG A 177 0.31 -7.73 -8.73
C ARG A 177 1.51 -6.83 -8.59
N ARG A 178 1.43 -5.61 -9.08
CA ARG A 178 2.53 -4.64 -9.10
C ARG A 178 2.36 -3.57 -8.06
N GLY A 179 1.14 -3.39 -7.56
CA GLY A 179 0.81 -2.32 -6.63
C GLY A 179 0.65 -0.98 -7.34
N ASP A 180 0.31 -0.98 -8.62
CA ASP A 180 0.12 0.26 -9.36
C ASP A 180 -1.21 0.89 -8.96
N VAL A 181 -1.15 2.01 -8.23
CA VAL A 181 -2.35 2.72 -7.76
C VAL A 181 -3.05 3.35 -8.96
N PRO A 182 -4.35 3.08 -9.16
CA PRO A 182 -5.11 3.70 -10.24
C PRO A 182 -5.15 5.22 -10.09
N ASN A 183 -5.12 5.94 -11.22
CA ASN A 183 -5.50 7.34 -11.24
C ASN A 183 -7.02 7.43 -11.14
N PHE A 184 -7.52 7.48 -9.90
CA PHE A 184 -8.94 7.38 -9.62
C PHE A 184 -9.75 8.55 -10.21
N THR A 185 -10.87 8.18 -10.83
CA THR A 185 -12.04 9.02 -11.09
C THR A 185 -13.25 8.34 -10.45
N ALA A 186 -14.37 9.04 -10.28
CA ALA A 186 -15.57 8.43 -9.70
C ALA A 186 -16.04 7.22 -10.52
N ASP A 187 -16.12 7.37 -11.84
CA ASP A 187 -16.52 6.30 -12.76
C ASP A 187 -15.56 5.10 -12.68
N MET A 188 -14.25 5.37 -12.66
CA MET A 188 -13.24 4.32 -12.55
C MET A 188 -13.35 3.57 -11.24
N ALA A 189 -13.55 4.27 -10.12
CA ALA A 189 -13.73 3.65 -8.81
C ALA A 189 -14.99 2.76 -8.78
N ILE A 190 -16.10 3.20 -9.38
CA ILE A 190 -17.33 2.39 -9.49
C ILE A 190 -17.09 1.13 -10.32
N ILE A 191 -16.40 1.24 -11.46
CA ILE A 191 -16.05 0.08 -12.29
C ILE A 191 -15.18 -0.90 -11.50
N LEU A 192 -14.11 -0.40 -10.86
CA LEU A 192 -13.16 -1.24 -10.10
C LEU A 192 -13.80 -1.91 -8.89
N ILE A 193 -14.81 -1.30 -8.25
CA ILE A 193 -15.60 -1.96 -7.20
C ILE A 193 -16.26 -3.24 -7.75
N GLY A 194 -16.85 -3.19 -8.95
CA GLY A 194 -17.42 -4.38 -9.59
C GLY A 194 -16.38 -5.46 -9.87
N GLU A 195 -15.15 -5.07 -10.23
CA GLU A 195 -14.04 -5.99 -10.47
C GLU A 195 -13.52 -6.66 -9.18
N THR A 196 -13.73 -6.04 -8.01
CA THR A 196 -13.24 -6.58 -6.74
C THR A 196 -13.92 -7.88 -6.32
N GLU A 197 -15.15 -8.14 -6.77
CA GLU A 197 -15.86 -9.41 -6.54
C GLU A 197 -15.20 -10.56 -7.33
N VAL A 198 -14.78 -10.29 -8.56
CA VAL A 198 -14.10 -11.26 -9.44
C VAL A 198 -12.69 -11.54 -8.93
N HIS A 199 -11.95 -10.49 -8.58
CA HIS A 199 -10.55 -10.60 -8.18
C HIS A 199 -10.33 -10.81 -6.68
N LYS A 200 -11.39 -10.80 -5.87
CA LYS A 200 -11.37 -10.93 -4.40
C LYS A 200 -10.37 -9.97 -3.72
N SER A 201 -10.29 -8.73 -4.24
CA SER A 201 -9.35 -7.72 -3.76
C SER A 201 -10.04 -6.72 -2.84
N GLU A 202 -10.15 -7.07 -1.56
CA GLU A 202 -10.77 -6.20 -0.54
C GLU A 202 -10.02 -4.87 -0.40
N VAL A 203 -8.69 -4.89 -0.53
CA VAL A 203 -7.86 -3.68 -0.47
C VAL A 203 -8.26 -2.66 -1.54
N LEU A 204 -8.46 -3.13 -2.78
CA LEU A 204 -8.86 -2.25 -3.88
C LEU A 204 -10.28 -1.72 -3.66
N LYS A 205 -11.19 -2.56 -3.14
CA LYS A 205 -12.57 -2.17 -2.79
C LYS A 205 -12.58 -1.04 -1.77
N ILE A 206 -11.77 -1.16 -0.71
CA ILE A 206 -11.63 -0.14 0.33
C ILE A 206 -11.06 1.16 -0.26
N LEU A 207 -10.02 1.10 -1.09
CA LEU A 207 -9.45 2.30 -1.72
C LEU A 207 -10.45 3.01 -2.64
N CYS A 208 -11.20 2.26 -3.46
CA CYS A 208 -12.26 2.83 -4.29
C CYS A 208 -13.33 3.51 -3.43
N THR A 209 -13.72 2.87 -2.33
CA THR A 209 -14.72 3.40 -1.40
C THR A 209 -14.25 4.70 -0.74
N GLU A 210 -13.03 4.73 -0.18
CA GLU A 210 -12.43 5.95 0.40
C GLU A 210 -12.34 7.07 -0.64
N TYR A 211 -11.96 6.76 -1.88
CA TYR A 211 -11.93 7.76 -2.95
C TYR A 211 -13.33 8.34 -3.23
N LEU A 212 -14.35 7.48 -3.37
CA LEU A 212 -15.71 7.92 -3.64
C LEU A 212 -16.28 8.79 -2.52
N GLU A 213 -16.02 8.44 -1.26
CA GLU A 213 -16.50 9.21 -0.10
C GLU A 213 -15.97 10.65 -0.08
N GLU A 214 -14.68 10.82 -0.37
CA GLU A 214 -14.04 12.15 -0.42
C GLU A 214 -14.45 12.97 -1.65
N ASN A 215 -14.91 12.31 -2.73
CA ASN A 215 -15.21 12.93 -4.02
C ASN A 215 -16.71 12.94 -4.38
N ILE A 216 -17.60 12.84 -3.39
CA ILE A 216 -19.05 13.01 -3.61
C ILE A 216 -19.36 14.47 -3.95
N THR A 217 -19.98 14.68 -5.10
CA THR A 217 -20.48 15.96 -5.61
C THR A 217 -21.97 15.85 -5.98
N ALA A 218 -22.64 16.97 -6.25
CA ALA A 218 -24.02 16.94 -6.71
C ALA A 218 -24.21 16.21 -8.07
N ARG A 219 -23.17 16.17 -8.91
CA ARG A 219 -23.25 15.58 -10.25
C ARG A 219 -23.17 14.05 -10.23
N ASN A 220 -22.25 13.50 -9.45
CA ASN A 220 -22.01 12.06 -9.37
C ASN A 220 -22.75 11.37 -8.20
N PHE A 221 -23.45 12.13 -7.36
CA PHE A 221 -24.14 11.61 -6.17
C PHE A 221 -25.01 10.39 -6.45
N LYS A 222 -25.88 10.49 -7.47
CA LYS A 222 -26.85 9.44 -7.80
C LYS A 222 -26.16 8.14 -8.20
N GLU A 223 -25.10 8.25 -9.00
CA GLU A 223 -24.31 7.11 -9.48
C GLU A 223 -23.55 6.45 -8.34
N ILE A 224 -22.93 7.25 -7.45
CA ILE A 224 -22.24 6.74 -6.26
C ILE A 224 -23.20 6.02 -5.33
N LEU A 225 -24.38 6.58 -5.05
CA LEU A 225 -25.39 5.94 -4.21
C LEU A 225 -25.90 4.62 -4.82
N GLN A 226 -26.15 4.60 -6.13
CA GLN A 226 -26.55 3.38 -6.83
C GLN A 226 -25.47 2.31 -6.76
N ALA A 227 -24.20 2.68 -6.96
CA ALA A 227 -23.07 1.76 -6.82
C ALA A 227 -22.95 1.22 -5.38
N ALA A 228 -23.15 2.08 -4.38
CA ALA A 228 -23.11 1.69 -2.97
C ALA A 228 -24.17 0.64 -2.64
N LEU A 229 -25.42 0.85 -3.09
CA LEU A 229 -26.50 -0.11 -2.90
C LEU A 229 -26.26 -1.42 -3.67
N LYS A 230 -25.77 -1.33 -4.91
CA LYS A 230 -25.51 -2.49 -5.77
C LYS A 230 -24.44 -3.42 -5.18
N HIS A 231 -23.42 -2.87 -4.54
CA HIS A 231 -22.25 -3.61 -4.04
C HIS A 231 -22.22 -3.74 -2.50
N ASP A 232 -23.35 -3.52 -1.82
CA ASP A 232 -23.53 -3.54 -0.34
C ASP A 232 -22.46 -2.71 0.41
N LEU A 233 -22.16 -1.51 -0.09
CA LEU A 233 -21.21 -0.57 0.54
C LEU A 233 -21.93 0.29 1.58
N ARG A 234 -22.33 -0.32 2.69
CA ARG A 234 -23.18 0.31 3.73
C ARG A 234 -22.63 1.62 4.29
N ARG A 235 -21.30 1.72 4.43
CA ARG A 235 -20.64 2.94 4.89
C ARG A 235 -20.84 4.10 3.90
N LEU A 236 -20.57 3.85 2.62
CA LEU A 236 -20.74 4.84 1.55
C LEU A 236 -22.21 5.23 1.38
N GLU A 237 -23.13 4.28 1.49
CA GLU A 237 -24.58 4.55 1.51
C GLU A 237 -24.95 5.52 2.62
N ARG A 238 -24.50 5.26 3.86
CA ARG A 238 -24.78 6.14 5.01
C ARG A 238 -24.25 7.55 4.79
N ILE A 239 -23.04 7.68 4.25
CA ILE A 239 -22.42 8.99 3.98
C ILE A 239 -23.20 9.74 2.90
N CYS A 240 -23.64 9.05 1.85
CA CYS A 240 -24.50 9.63 0.84
C CYS A 240 -25.80 10.17 1.47
N MET A 241 -26.45 9.38 2.33
CA MET A 241 -27.68 9.81 3.01
C MET A 241 -27.47 11.02 3.93
N VAL A 242 -26.35 11.07 4.66
CA VAL A 242 -26.01 12.24 5.51
C VAL A 242 -25.82 13.50 4.67
N LYS A 243 -25.17 13.41 3.51
CA LYS A 243 -24.98 14.58 2.62
C LYS A 243 -26.30 15.09 2.00
N ILE A 244 -27.30 14.23 1.79
CA ILE A 244 -28.66 14.65 1.43
C ILE A 244 -29.30 15.42 2.59
N THR A 245 -29.34 14.81 3.78
CA THR A 245 -30.11 15.36 4.91
C THR A 245 -29.51 16.64 5.46
N SER A 246 -28.20 16.83 5.32
CA SER A 246 -27.51 18.06 5.73
C SER A 246 -27.63 19.21 4.71
N GLY A 247 -28.30 19.02 3.57
CA GLY A 247 -28.45 20.04 2.52
C GLY A 247 -27.18 20.36 1.74
N ASN A 248 -26.11 19.57 1.91
CA ASN A 248 -24.82 19.77 1.25
C ASN A 248 -24.87 19.41 -0.25
N ILE A 249 -25.92 18.73 -0.69
CA ILE A 249 -26.19 18.40 -2.09
C ILE A 249 -27.65 18.76 -2.39
N GLN A 250 -27.87 19.82 -3.16
CA GLN A 250 -29.18 20.10 -3.75
C GLN A 250 -29.37 19.21 -4.98
N ILE A 251 -30.20 18.19 -4.85
CA ILE A 251 -30.61 17.36 -5.99
C ILE A 251 -31.58 18.20 -6.83
N GLN A 252 -31.09 18.76 -7.94
CA GLN A 252 -31.99 19.35 -8.94
C GLN A 252 -32.68 18.20 -9.68
N ASN A 253 -33.97 18.01 -9.38
CA ASN A 253 -34.82 17.14 -10.17
C ASN A 253 -34.93 17.75 -11.58
N SER A 254 -34.40 17.05 -12.58
CA SER A 254 -34.67 17.31 -14.01
C SER A 254 -35.48 16.17 -14.58
#